data_AF-A0AA51RDB8-F1
#
_entry.id   AF-A0AA51RDB8-F1
#
_cell.length_a   1.000
_cell.length_b   1.000
_cell.length_c   1.000
_cell.angle_alpha   90.00
_cell.angle_beta   90.00
_cell.angle_gamma   90.00
#
_symmetry.space_group_name_H-M   'P 1'
#
loop_
_entity.id
_entity.type
_entity.pdbx_description
1 polymer ?
#
loop_
_entity_poly.entity_id
_entity_poly.type
_entity_poly.pdbx_seq_one_letter_code
_entity_poly.pdbx_strand_id
1 'polypeptide(L)'
;MSDFYFNKLMNLNILTIGLGLIILFMTACNTSHNQESGKHSDIRPEIEVVGAMKNVMWKGELDGNIYLDTIANKTGLYGLGPLSELKGELLINNGISYVSKVLSDSSMTVEKNYDVSAPFFVYGNATDWQEIDLADEVKSVADIERFIIEQIDDYDKPFVFKLSGKVKSAMIHIQNLPEGSKVSSPQEAHVGQQNYTIENVDSEIIGFFSMHHKGVFTHHDSFLHMHLITKDESKMGHLDALEIDKMKLYLSKN
;
A
#
# COMPACT_ATOMS: atom_id res chain seq x y z
N MET A 1 -5.63 -0.51 -86.52
CA MET A 1 -4.73 -1.43 -87.24
C MET A 1 -4.85 -2.77 -86.55
N SER A 2 -5.82 -3.58 -87.00
CA SER A 2 -5.64 -4.71 -87.93
C SER A 2 -4.99 -5.90 -87.21
N ASP A 3 -5.76 -6.95 -86.89
CA ASP A 3 -5.79 -8.23 -87.65
C ASP A 3 -4.56 -9.10 -87.29
N PHE A 4 -4.55 -10.43 -87.11
CA PHE A 4 -5.43 -11.59 -87.26
C PHE A 4 -4.51 -12.83 -86.98
N TYR A 5 -5.07 -14.05 -86.99
CA TYR A 5 -4.41 -15.39 -87.04
C TYR A 5 -3.95 -16.02 -85.70
N PHE A 6 -4.47 -17.15 -85.18
CA PHE A 6 -4.98 -18.46 -85.67
C PHE A 6 -3.91 -19.58 -85.73
N ASN A 7 -4.06 -20.54 -84.80
CA ASN A 7 -3.75 -21.99 -84.80
C ASN A 7 -2.49 -22.58 -85.47
N LYS A 8 -1.79 -23.47 -84.75
CA LYS A 8 -1.78 -24.94 -85.03
C LYS A 8 -0.89 -25.79 -84.09
N LEU A 9 -1.46 -26.95 -83.72
CA LEU A 9 -0.88 -28.30 -83.65
C LEU A 9 0.18 -28.68 -82.58
N MET A 10 -0.34 -29.37 -81.57
CA MET A 10 -0.06 -30.78 -81.20
C MET A 10 1.02 -31.54 -82.03
N ASN A 11 2.07 -32.04 -81.35
CA ASN A 11 2.43 -33.48 -81.38
C ASN A 11 3.49 -33.85 -80.31
N LEU A 12 3.00 -34.69 -79.39
CA LEU A 12 3.60 -35.81 -78.65
C LEU A 12 5.13 -36.08 -78.77
N ASN A 13 5.81 -36.16 -77.61
CA ASN A 13 6.67 -37.30 -77.31
C ASN A 13 6.74 -37.56 -75.81
N ILE A 14 6.50 -38.83 -75.47
CA ILE A 14 6.46 -39.43 -74.13
C ILE A 14 7.89 -39.62 -73.63
N LEU A 15 8.21 -39.19 -72.40
CA LEU A 15 9.11 -39.95 -71.53
C LEU A 15 8.98 -39.55 -70.05
N THR A 16 8.65 -40.55 -69.24
CA THR A 16 9.10 -40.78 -67.84
C THR A 16 8.71 -39.81 -66.71
N ILE A 17 7.62 -40.20 -66.03
CA ILE A 17 7.56 -40.58 -64.60
C ILE A 17 8.32 -39.69 -63.60
N GLY A 18 7.54 -38.96 -62.80
CA GLY A 18 7.96 -38.37 -61.53
C GLY A 18 6.76 -38.16 -60.61
N LEU A 19 6.57 -39.10 -59.69
CA LEU A 19 5.52 -39.15 -58.67
C LEU A 19 5.47 -37.87 -57.81
N GLY A 20 4.28 -37.31 -57.63
CA GLY A 20 4.01 -36.26 -56.65
C GLY A 20 2.57 -36.36 -56.16
N LEU A 21 2.30 -37.34 -55.29
CA LEU A 21 1.02 -37.47 -54.59
C LEU A 21 0.84 -36.26 -53.67
N ILE A 22 -0.10 -35.37 -54.01
CA ILE A 22 -0.61 -34.35 -53.10
C ILE A 22 -1.62 -35.05 -52.19
N ILE A 23 -1.19 -35.38 -50.97
CA ILE A 23 -2.07 -35.88 -49.92
C ILE A 23 -2.70 -34.67 -49.22
N LEU A 24 -4.00 -34.49 -49.45
CA LEU A 24 -4.83 -33.51 -48.75
C LEU A 24 -5.17 -34.07 -47.36
N PHE A 25 -4.36 -33.77 -46.34
CA PHE A 25 -4.73 -34.03 -44.95
C PHE A 25 -5.65 -32.90 -44.46
N MET A 26 -6.96 -33.16 -44.40
CA MET A 26 -7.87 -32.36 -43.60
C MET A 26 -7.68 -32.76 -42.12
N THR A 27 -6.87 -31.99 -41.39
CA THR A 27 -6.83 -32.07 -39.93
C THR A 27 -7.99 -31.25 -39.37
N ALA A 28 -9.06 -31.94 -38.98
CA ALA A 28 -10.05 -31.40 -38.07
C ALA A 28 -9.36 -31.15 -36.71
N CYS A 29 -9.21 -29.89 -36.33
CA CYS A 29 -8.83 -29.54 -34.97
C CYS A 29 -10.02 -29.83 -34.06
N ASN A 30 -9.98 -30.98 -33.37
CA ASN A 30 -10.70 -31.12 -32.11
C ASN A 30 -9.98 -30.24 -31.09
N THR A 31 -10.57 -29.10 -30.77
CA THR A 31 -10.15 -28.27 -29.65
C THR A 31 -10.48 -29.04 -28.37
N SER A 32 -9.54 -29.83 -27.86
CA SER A 32 -9.59 -30.29 -26.48
C SER A 32 -9.49 -29.05 -25.60
N HIS A 33 -10.60 -28.68 -24.97
CA HIS A 33 -10.59 -27.76 -23.82
C HIS A 33 -9.80 -28.45 -22.70
N ASN A 34 -8.48 -28.28 -22.71
CA ASN A 34 -7.71 -28.33 -21.48
C ASN A 34 -8.04 -27.03 -20.76
N GLN A 35 -8.93 -27.12 -19.78
CA GLN A 35 -8.99 -26.14 -18.71
C GLN A 35 -7.64 -26.20 -18.00
N GLU A 36 -6.72 -25.33 -18.40
CA GLU A 36 -5.69 -24.88 -17.49
C GLU A 36 -6.43 -24.21 -16.33
N SER A 37 -6.45 -24.89 -15.19
CA SER A 37 -6.78 -24.26 -13.92
C SER A 37 -5.76 -23.14 -13.73
N GLY A 38 -6.15 -21.91 -14.09
CA GLY A 38 -5.39 -20.72 -13.79
C GLY A 38 -5.14 -20.70 -12.30
N LYS A 39 -3.88 -20.93 -11.91
CA LYS A 39 -3.39 -20.44 -10.63
C LYS A 39 -3.64 -18.93 -10.67
N HIS A 40 -4.67 -18.45 -9.98
CA HIS A 40 -4.76 -17.04 -9.63
C HIS A 40 -3.41 -16.71 -8.97
N SER A 41 -2.55 -15.97 -9.66
CA SER A 41 -1.42 -15.35 -8.98
C SER A 41 -2.01 -14.21 -8.18
N ASP A 42 -2.25 -14.49 -6.91
CA ASP A 42 -2.47 -13.51 -5.86
C ASP A 42 -1.27 -12.54 -5.85
N ILE A 43 -1.46 -11.33 -6.38
CA ILE A 43 -0.42 -10.29 -6.39
C ILE A 43 -0.96 -9.14 -5.55
N ARG A 44 -0.68 -9.21 -4.24
CA ARG A 44 -0.86 -8.08 -3.32
C ARG A 44 -0.29 -6.80 -3.93
N PRO A 45 -0.95 -5.65 -3.70
CA PRO A 45 -0.40 -4.37 -4.09
C PRO A 45 1.03 -4.20 -3.62
N GLU A 46 1.87 -3.68 -4.51
CA GLU A 46 3.24 -3.34 -4.18
C GLU A 46 3.26 -2.21 -3.14
N ILE A 47 4.02 -2.42 -2.06
CA ILE A 47 4.25 -1.43 -1.02
C ILE A 47 5.64 -0.85 -1.22
N GLU A 48 5.67 0.47 -1.34
CA GLU A 48 6.87 1.27 -1.47
C GLU A 48 7.34 1.72 -0.09
N VAL A 49 8.65 1.60 0.16
CA VAL A 49 9.29 1.97 1.41
C VAL A 49 10.43 2.93 1.10
N VAL A 50 10.34 4.16 1.61
CA VAL A 50 11.36 5.20 1.42
C VAL A 50 11.98 5.55 2.76
N GLY A 51 13.31 5.66 2.80
CA GLY A 51 14.05 5.97 4.02
C GLY A 51 13.94 4.87 5.09
N ALA A 52 14.34 5.19 6.31
CA ALA A 52 14.17 4.29 7.45
C ALA A 52 14.16 5.06 8.77
N MET A 53 13.24 4.70 9.66
CA MET A 53 13.14 5.20 11.04
C MET A 53 14.49 5.14 11.76
N LYS A 54 15.23 4.03 11.67
CA LYS A 54 16.56 3.91 12.29
C LYS A 54 17.57 4.96 11.81
N ASN A 55 17.48 5.44 10.56
CA ASN A 55 18.38 6.49 10.08
C ASN A 55 18.06 7.83 10.76
N VAL A 56 16.77 8.16 10.89
CA VAL A 56 16.31 9.32 11.66
C VAL A 56 16.82 9.22 13.10
N MET A 57 16.52 8.11 13.78
CA MET A 57 16.79 7.97 15.21
C MET A 57 18.28 7.93 15.56
N TRP A 58 19.11 7.29 14.72
CA TRP A 58 20.52 7.04 15.06
C TRP A 58 21.51 7.92 14.31
N LYS A 59 21.11 8.51 13.17
CA LYS A 59 21.99 9.33 12.34
C LYS A 59 21.50 10.77 12.18
N GLY A 60 20.29 11.08 12.65
CA GLY A 60 19.70 12.42 12.49
C GLY A 60 19.43 12.78 11.04
N GLU A 61 19.13 11.81 10.18
CA GLU A 61 18.69 12.04 8.80
C GLU A 61 17.24 12.57 8.81
N LEU A 62 17.05 13.84 9.20
CA LEU A 62 15.76 14.49 9.43
C LEU A 62 15.11 15.07 8.16
N ASP A 63 15.92 15.32 7.13
CA ASP A 63 15.50 15.89 5.84
C ASP A 63 14.59 14.95 5.04
N GLY A 64 13.80 15.52 4.14
CA GLY A 64 12.88 14.78 3.29
C GLY A 64 13.58 13.87 2.27
N ASN A 65 13.31 12.57 2.35
CA ASN A 65 13.71 11.55 1.35
C ASN A 65 12.62 11.30 0.30
N ILE A 66 11.39 11.73 0.57
CA ILE A 66 10.26 11.73 -0.38
C ILE A 66 9.47 13.02 -0.25
N TYR A 67 8.99 13.53 -1.38
CA TYR A 67 8.00 14.60 -1.46
C TYR A 67 6.66 14.00 -1.89
N LEU A 68 5.60 14.26 -1.13
CA LEU A 68 4.33 13.52 -1.25
C LEU A 68 3.59 13.86 -2.55
N ASP A 69 3.80 15.06 -3.09
CA ASP A 69 3.29 15.51 -4.38
C ASP A 69 3.86 14.72 -5.57
N THR A 70 5.06 14.14 -5.43
CA THR A 70 5.70 13.33 -6.49
C THR A 70 5.05 11.96 -6.70
N ILE A 71 4.23 11.47 -5.76
CA ILE A 71 3.54 10.18 -5.92
C ILE A 71 2.43 10.35 -6.96
N ALA A 72 2.63 9.85 -8.18
CA ALA A 72 1.71 10.13 -9.29
C ALA A 72 0.32 9.46 -9.11
N ASN A 73 0.28 8.17 -8.75
CA ASN A 73 -0.97 7.43 -8.64
C ASN A 73 -1.66 7.67 -7.29
N LYS A 74 -2.66 8.56 -7.27
CA LYS A 74 -3.45 8.84 -6.07
C LYS A 74 -4.67 7.93 -5.89
N THR A 75 -5.06 7.14 -6.90
CA THR A 75 -6.25 6.30 -6.82
C THR A 75 -6.02 5.13 -5.86
N GLY A 76 -6.82 5.07 -4.78
CA GLY A 76 -6.63 4.06 -3.74
C GLY A 76 -5.29 4.18 -3.04
N LEU A 77 -4.64 5.35 -3.03
CA LEU A 77 -3.35 5.53 -2.39
C LEU A 77 -3.51 5.62 -0.88
N TYR A 78 -2.65 4.91 -0.16
CA TYR A 78 -2.52 4.95 1.30
C TYR A 78 -1.05 5.08 1.66
N GLY A 79 -0.75 5.75 2.77
CA GLY A 79 0.62 5.90 3.21
C GLY A 79 0.73 6.62 4.54
N LEU A 80 1.84 6.47 5.23
CA LEU A 80 2.08 7.11 6.52
C LEU A 80 3.58 7.21 6.83
N GLY A 81 3.89 8.15 7.73
CA GLY A 81 5.23 8.48 8.21
C GLY A 81 5.23 9.86 8.86
N PRO A 82 6.36 10.30 9.43
CA PRO A 82 6.45 11.64 10.02
C PRO A 82 6.67 12.70 8.94
N LEU A 83 6.28 13.94 9.27
CA LEU A 83 6.71 15.12 8.51
C LEU A 83 8.24 15.32 8.69
N SER A 84 8.92 15.79 7.64
CA SER A 84 10.33 16.20 7.70
C SER A 84 10.64 17.06 8.92
N GLU A 85 11.87 16.92 9.42
CA GLU A 85 12.32 17.52 10.68
C GLU A 85 11.60 17.01 11.93
N LEU A 86 10.82 15.91 11.83
CA LEU A 86 9.98 15.37 12.92
C LEU A 86 9.05 16.45 13.49
N LYS A 87 8.40 17.21 12.61
CA LYS A 87 7.55 18.37 12.94
C LYS A 87 6.05 18.11 12.82
N GLY A 88 5.66 16.85 12.69
CA GLY A 88 4.28 16.45 12.53
C GLY A 88 4.15 15.01 12.07
N GLU A 89 2.91 14.59 11.82
CA GLU A 89 2.61 13.29 11.22
C GLU A 89 1.95 13.46 9.86
N LEU A 90 2.16 12.47 8.99
CA LEU A 90 1.59 12.38 7.66
C LEU A 90 0.72 11.14 7.54
N LEU A 91 -0.39 11.28 6.83
CA LEU A 91 -1.29 10.19 6.50
C LEU A 91 -1.86 10.45 5.11
N ILE A 92 -1.73 9.49 4.21
CA ILE A 92 -2.54 9.43 2.99
C ILE A 92 -3.67 8.42 3.23
N ASN A 93 -4.90 8.88 3.04
CA ASN A 93 -6.09 8.04 3.08
C ASN A 93 -6.86 8.16 1.76
N ASN A 94 -6.90 7.07 0.99
CA ASN A 94 -7.58 6.98 -0.30
C ASN A 94 -7.29 8.16 -1.24
N GLY A 95 -6.02 8.51 -1.39
CA GLY A 95 -5.57 9.59 -2.27
C GLY A 95 -5.65 11.00 -1.69
N ILE A 96 -6.06 11.17 -0.43
CA ILE A 96 -6.03 12.46 0.27
C ILE A 96 -4.86 12.46 1.26
N SER A 97 -3.93 13.40 1.11
CA SER A 97 -2.81 13.60 2.04
C SER A 97 -3.19 14.56 3.14
N TYR A 98 -2.99 14.14 4.39
CA TYR A 98 -3.23 14.87 5.61
C TYR A 98 -1.92 15.08 6.35
N VAL A 99 -1.80 16.25 6.96
CA VAL A 99 -0.66 16.66 7.78
C VAL A 99 -1.19 17.11 9.13
N SER A 100 -0.69 16.54 10.22
CA SER A 100 -1.00 17.01 11.56
C SER A 100 0.21 17.63 12.24
N LYS A 101 -0.03 18.72 12.98
CA LYS A 101 0.99 19.45 13.72
C LYS A 101 0.48 19.83 15.10
N VAL A 102 1.40 19.86 16.06
CA VAL A 102 1.12 20.34 17.42
C VAL A 102 0.80 21.83 17.37
N LEU A 103 -0.37 22.22 17.90
CA LEU A 103 -0.73 23.63 18.11
C LEU A 103 -0.57 24.00 19.60
N SER A 104 -0.99 23.11 20.49
CA SER A 104 -0.78 23.20 21.94
C SER A 104 -0.72 21.80 22.56
N ASP A 105 -0.58 21.75 23.88
CA ASP A 105 -0.70 20.54 24.70
C ASP A 105 -2.03 19.77 24.51
N SER A 106 -3.06 20.45 24.02
CA SER A 106 -4.45 20.00 23.98
C SER A 106 -5.10 20.14 22.61
N SER A 107 -4.41 20.76 21.64
CA SER A 107 -4.91 20.96 20.29
C SER A 107 -3.84 20.71 19.22
N MET A 108 -4.31 20.39 18.02
CA MET A 108 -3.50 20.15 16.84
C MET A 108 -4.16 20.83 15.64
N THR A 109 -3.41 21.02 14.57
CA THR A 109 -3.97 21.25 13.24
C THR A 109 -3.99 19.94 12.45
N VAL A 110 -4.96 19.81 11.56
CA VAL A 110 -5.02 18.75 10.55
C VAL A 110 -5.38 19.41 9.23
N GLU A 111 -4.50 19.32 8.24
CA GLU A 111 -4.63 20.02 6.97
C GLU A 111 -4.43 19.06 5.80
N LYS A 112 -5.16 19.29 4.70
CA LYS A 112 -4.96 18.55 3.45
C LYS A 112 -3.84 19.20 2.66
N ASN A 113 -2.70 18.52 2.56
CA ASN A 113 -1.54 19.06 1.84
C ASN A 113 -0.65 17.94 1.28
N TYR A 114 -0.26 18.09 0.02
CA TYR A 114 0.72 17.24 -0.67
C TYR A 114 2.11 17.87 -0.79
N ASP A 115 2.21 19.20 -0.66
CA ASP A 115 3.48 19.94 -0.67
C ASP A 115 4.16 19.83 0.71
N VAL A 116 4.58 18.61 1.01
CA VAL A 116 5.28 18.19 2.22
C VAL A 116 6.22 17.04 1.89
N SER A 117 7.21 16.84 2.75
CA SER A 117 8.17 15.75 2.63
C SER A 117 8.28 14.93 3.92
N ALA A 118 8.88 13.75 3.80
CA ALA A 118 9.10 12.82 4.90
C ALA A 118 10.52 12.23 4.85
N PRO A 119 11.19 12.03 6.00
CA PRO A 119 12.51 11.40 6.06
C PRO A 119 12.41 9.88 5.91
N PHE A 120 11.27 9.30 6.25
CA PHE A 120 10.88 7.95 5.89
C PHE A 120 9.37 7.88 5.70
N PHE A 121 8.91 7.02 4.81
CA PHE A 121 7.51 6.90 4.47
C PHE A 121 7.23 5.52 3.89
N VAL A 122 6.06 4.96 4.20
CA VAL A 122 5.56 3.74 3.57
C VAL A 122 4.25 4.05 2.87
N TYR A 123 4.07 3.56 1.65
CA TYR A 123 2.85 3.78 0.88
C TYR A 123 2.54 2.67 -0.12
N GLY A 124 1.31 2.60 -0.60
CA GLY A 124 0.87 1.67 -1.63
C GLY A 124 -0.55 1.96 -2.07
N ASN A 125 -0.97 1.34 -3.17
CA ASN A 125 -2.31 1.53 -3.74
C ASN A 125 -3.19 0.30 -3.52
N ALA A 126 -4.31 0.43 -2.80
CA ALA A 126 -5.27 -0.64 -2.59
C ALA A 126 -6.69 -0.18 -2.93
N THR A 127 -7.26 -0.77 -3.98
CA THR A 127 -8.63 -0.45 -4.43
C THR A 127 -9.64 -1.56 -4.14
N ASP A 128 -9.18 -2.76 -3.77
CA ASP A 128 -10.02 -3.87 -3.38
C ASP A 128 -9.70 -4.33 -1.96
N TRP A 129 -10.74 -4.56 -1.17
CA TRP A 129 -10.68 -4.81 0.25
C TRP A 129 -11.50 -6.04 0.62
N GLN A 130 -10.91 -6.94 1.40
CA GLN A 130 -11.65 -7.94 2.15
C GLN A 130 -12.12 -7.31 3.45
N GLU A 131 -13.45 -7.19 3.60
CA GLU A 131 -14.07 -6.69 4.82
C GLU A 131 -14.26 -7.84 5.81
N ILE A 132 -13.81 -7.63 7.04
CA ILE A 132 -13.80 -8.61 8.12
C ILE A 132 -14.40 -7.96 9.36
N ASP A 133 -15.47 -8.55 9.88
CA ASP A 133 -16.01 -8.17 11.19
C ASP A 133 -15.04 -8.63 12.28
N LEU A 134 -14.71 -7.72 13.19
CA LEU A 134 -13.87 -8.03 14.34
C LEU A 134 -14.69 -8.71 15.42
N ALA A 135 -14.12 -9.75 16.02
CA ALA A 135 -14.69 -10.39 17.19
C ALA A 135 -14.64 -9.42 18.39
N ASP A 136 -15.56 -9.59 19.35
CA ASP A 136 -15.72 -8.66 20.47
C ASP A 136 -14.47 -8.57 21.35
N GLU A 137 -13.64 -9.61 21.38
CA GLU A 137 -12.37 -9.66 22.09
C GLU A 137 -11.24 -8.86 21.44
N VAL A 138 -11.37 -8.48 20.16
CA VAL A 138 -10.33 -7.71 19.46
C VAL A 138 -10.49 -6.23 19.79
N LYS A 139 -9.79 -5.78 20.84
CA LYS A 139 -9.96 -4.43 21.39
C LYS A 139 -8.73 -3.54 21.29
N SER A 140 -7.53 -4.10 21.28
CA SER A 140 -6.28 -3.35 21.35
C SER A 140 -5.41 -3.48 20.09
N VAL A 141 -4.36 -2.66 20.00
CA VAL A 141 -3.33 -2.77 18.95
C VAL A 141 -2.72 -4.18 18.90
N ALA A 142 -2.42 -4.77 20.06
CA ALA A 142 -1.87 -6.12 20.16
C ALA A 142 -2.87 -7.20 19.69
N ASP A 143 -4.16 -7.01 19.98
CA ASP A 143 -5.19 -7.93 19.49
C ASP A 143 -5.35 -7.85 17.98
N ILE A 144 -5.27 -6.64 17.41
CA ILE A 144 -5.29 -6.42 15.96
C ILE A 144 -4.10 -7.08 15.29
N GLU A 145 -2.88 -6.91 15.84
CA GLU A 145 -1.67 -7.55 15.29
C GLU A 145 -1.82 -9.07 15.28
N ARG A 146 -2.25 -9.67 16.40
CA ARG A 146 -2.49 -11.11 16.50
C ARG A 146 -3.57 -11.56 15.52
N PHE A 147 -4.68 -10.83 15.46
CA PHE A 147 -5.79 -11.17 14.55
C PHE A 147 -5.33 -11.13 13.09
N ILE A 148 -4.58 -10.10 12.67
CA ILE A 148 -4.04 -10.01 11.31
C ILE A 148 -3.09 -11.18 11.00
N ILE A 149 -2.21 -11.55 11.93
CA ILE A 149 -1.28 -12.70 11.78
C ILE A 149 -2.05 -14.00 11.54
N GLU A 150 -3.20 -14.18 12.20
CA GLU A 150 -4.08 -15.35 12.03
C GLU A 150 -4.86 -15.34 10.70
N GLN A 151 -5.00 -14.19 10.04
CA GLN A 151 -5.72 -14.06 8.76
C GLN A 151 -4.83 -14.17 7.51
N ILE A 152 -3.50 -14.11 7.65
CA ILE A 152 -2.57 -14.10 6.51
C ILE A 152 -1.76 -15.39 6.44
N ASP A 153 -1.66 -15.96 5.24
CA ASP A 153 -0.82 -17.13 4.96
C ASP A 153 0.57 -16.75 4.40
N ASP A 154 0.67 -15.57 3.78
CA ASP A 154 1.92 -15.01 3.23
C ASP A 154 2.43 -13.89 4.13
N TYR A 155 3.54 -14.18 4.81
CA TYR A 155 4.21 -13.29 5.75
C TYR A 155 5.34 -12.47 5.13
N ASP A 156 5.71 -12.76 3.88
CA ASP A 156 6.93 -12.21 3.28
C ASP A 156 6.74 -10.81 2.69
N LYS A 157 5.51 -10.43 2.36
CA LYS A 157 5.23 -9.15 1.73
C LYS A 157 4.56 -8.17 2.70
N PRO A 158 5.07 -6.93 2.81
CA PRO A 158 4.32 -5.88 3.50
C PRO A 158 2.99 -5.62 2.80
N PHE A 159 2.00 -5.15 3.53
CA PHE A 159 0.69 -4.78 2.97
C PHE A 159 0.02 -3.68 3.80
N VAL A 160 -0.97 -3.03 3.19
CA VAL A 160 -1.80 -2.01 3.84
C VAL A 160 -3.11 -2.63 4.33
N PHE A 161 -3.56 -2.19 5.50
CA PHE A 161 -4.88 -2.50 6.04
C PHE A 161 -5.54 -1.22 6.57
N LYS A 162 -6.85 -1.33 6.80
CA LYS A 162 -7.67 -0.24 7.31
C LYS A 162 -8.58 -0.77 8.41
N LEU A 163 -8.78 0.02 9.46
CA LEU A 163 -9.89 -0.13 10.39
C LEU A 163 -10.82 1.06 10.23
N SER A 164 -12.13 0.82 10.21
CA SER A 164 -13.12 1.90 10.17
C SER A 164 -14.26 1.59 11.13
N GLY A 165 -14.64 2.61 11.91
CA GLY A 165 -15.73 2.54 12.87
C GLY A 165 -15.43 3.41 14.07
N LYS A 166 -15.97 3.04 15.23
CA LYS A 166 -15.90 3.83 16.44
C LYS A 166 -14.80 3.34 17.38
N VAL A 167 -13.91 4.25 17.77
CA VAL A 167 -13.01 4.02 18.91
C VAL A 167 -13.74 4.35 20.20
N LYS A 168 -13.52 3.54 21.24
CA LYS A 168 -13.92 3.91 22.60
C LYS A 168 -12.88 4.88 23.17
N SER A 169 -11.61 4.52 23.06
CA SER A 169 -10.47 5.38 23.40
C SER A 169 -9.30 5.09 22.46
N ALA A 170 -8.48 6.09 22.17
CA ALA A 170 -7.19 5.92 21.52
C ALA A 170 -6.21 6.96 22.06
N MET A 171 -4.92 6.60 22.09
CA MET A 171 -3.85 7.55 22.28
C MET A 171 -3.11 7.70 20.96
N ILE A 172 -2.99 8.95 20.51
CA ILE A 172 -2.15 9.30 19.38
C ILE A 172 -1.04 10.24 19.82
N HIS A 173 0.05 10.25 19.07
CA HIS A 173 1.08 11.28 19.21
C HIS A 173 1.33 12.02 17.91
N ILE A 174 1.92 13.21 18.07
CA ILE A 174 2.46 14.02 16.98
C ILE A 174 3.87 14.43 17.37
N GLN A 175 4.83 14.16 16.49
CA GLN A 175 6.20 14.64 16.63
C GLN A 175 6.26 16.17 16.49
N ASN A 176 7.04 16.82 17.36
CA ASN A 176 7.25 18.27 17.34
C ASN A 176 8.66 18.60 17.84
N LEU A 177 9.65 18.00 17.18
CA LEU A 177 11.07 18.16 17.52
C LEU A 177 11.46 19.63 17.55
N PRO A 178 12.13 20.17 18.58
CA PRO A 178 12.52 21.58 18.61
C PRO A 178 13.43 21.97 17.44
N GLU A 179 13.30 23.20 16.95
CA GLU A 179 14.19 23.70 15.88
C GLU A 179 15.66 23.70 16.33
N GLY A 180 16.56 23.28 15.45
CA GLY A 180 17.99 23.16 15.75
C GLY A 180 18.38 21.96 16.60
N SER A 181 17.45 21.04 16.87
CA SER A 181 17.74 19.77 17.56
C SER A 181 18.75 18.94 16.78
N LYS A 182 19.58 18.19 17.50
CA LYS A 182 20.44 17.15 16.94
C LYS A 182 19.96 15.82 17.45
N VAL A 183 19.74 14.87 16.54
CA VAL A 183 19.23 13.54 16.87
C VAL A 183 20.33 12.51 16.62
N SER A 184 20.63 11.74 17.66
CA SER A 184 21.56 10.60 17.64
C SER A 184 21.05 9.42 18.47
N SER A 185 19.84 9.54 19.04
CA SER A 185 19.15 8.48 19.76
C SER A 185 17.63 8.60 19.60
N PRO A 186 16.87 7.50 19.82
CA PRO A 186 15.41 7.57 19.89
C PRO A 186 14.91 8.59 20.92
N GLN A 187 15.55 8.72 22.09
CA GLN A 187 15.13 9.66 23.13
C GLN A 187 15.21 11.11 22.63
N GLU A 188 16.26 11.46 21.89
CA GLU A 188 16.42 12.79 21.30
C GLU A 188 15.41 13.06 20.18
N ALA A 189 15.07 12.04 19.40
CA ALA A 189 14.10 12.16 18.31
C ALA A 189 12.67 12.42 18.79
N HIS A 190 12.31 11.97 19.99
CA HIS A 190 10.97 12.16 20.58
C HIS A 190 10.88 13.40 21.48
N VAL A 191 11.94 14.23 21.56
CA VAL A 191 11.86 15.49 22.29
C VAL A 191 10.77 16.36 21.66
N GLY A 192 9.85 16.87 22.47
CA GLY A 192 8.74 17.71 22.01
C GLY A 192 7.52 16.94 21.49
N GLN A 193 7.57 15.61 21.41
CA GLN A 193 6.40 14.78 21.12
C GLN A 193 5.22 15.17 22.02
N GLN A 194 4.05 15.32 21.43
CA GLN A 194 2.81 15.59 22.17
C GLN A 194 1.82 14.44 21.97
N ASN A 195 1.27 13.96 23.08
CA ASN A 195 0.25 12.92 23.10
C ASN A 195 -1.15 13.53 23.23
N TYR A 196 -2.13 12.91 22.59
CA TYR A 196 -3.53 13.31 22.61
C TYR A 196 -4.43 12.10 22.80
N THR A 197 -5.47 12.28 23.63
CA THR A 197 -6.52 11.26 23.79
C THR A 197 -7.67 11.53 22.84
N ILE A 198 -8.13 10.46 22.21
CA ILE A 198 -9.30 10.41 21.33
C ILE A 198 -10.34 9.52 22.03
N GLU A 199 -11.57 10.01 22.22
CA GLU A 199 -12.60 9.26 22.94
C GLU A 199 -13.91 9.23 22.18
N ASN A 200 -14.54 8.05 22.15
CA ASN A 200 -15.91 7.82 21.70
C ASN A 200 -16.27 8.45 20.34
N VAL A 201 -15.38 8.34 19.35
CA VAL A 201 -15.52 9.00 18.05
C VAL A 201 -15.31 8.04 16.89
N ASP A 202 -16.07 8.24 15.82
CA ASP A 202 -15.85 7.52 14.57
C ASP A 202 -14.51 7.96 13.95
N SER A 203 -13.70 6.98 13.60
CA SER A 203 -12.34 7.16 13.10
C SER A 203 -12.03 6.16 11.99
N GLU A 204 -11.02 6.50 11.20
CA GLU A 204 -10.32 5.55 10.34
C GLU A 204 -8.88 5.41 10.82
N ILE A 205 -8.39 4.17 10.80
CA ILE A 205 -6.99 3.86 11.09
C ILE A 205 -6.43 3.22 9.83
N ILE A 206 -5.36 3.79 9.31
CA ILE A 206 -4.61 3.19 8.22
C ILE A 206 -3.35 2.58 8.83
N GLY A 207 -3.09 1.32 8.47
CA GLY A 207 -1.96 0.59 8.99
C GLY A 207 -1.18 -0.13 7.91
N PHE A 208 0.11 -0.29 8.14
CA PHE A 208 0.97 -1.16 7.34
C PHE A 208 1.48 -2.29 8.22
N PHE A 209 1.38 -3.52 7.71
CA PHE A 209 1.90 -4.71 8.36
C PHE A 209 3.18 -5.17 7.66
N SER A 210 4.19 -5.58 8.42
CA SER A 210 5.39 -6.23 7.88
C SER A 210 6.19 -6.97 8.95
N MET A 211 6.59 -8.21 8.68
CA MET A 211 7.52 -8.96 9.52
C MET A 211 8.99 -8.61 9.29
N HIS A 212 9.30 -7.93 8.18
CA HIS A 212 10.67 -7.71 7.70
C HIS A 212 11.18 -6.26 7.84
N HIS A 213 10.33 -5.34 8.31
CA HIS A 213 10.61 -3.89 8.27
C HIS A 213 10.66 -3.21 9.65
N LYS A 214 11.01 -3.97 10.70
CA LYS A 214 11.27 -3.44 12.05
C LYS A 214 12.41 -2.43 12.05
N GLY A 215 12.15 -1.25 12.61
CA GLY A 215 13.08 -0.12 12.61
C GLY A 215 13.26 0.54 11.24
N VAL A 216 12.43 0.20 10.25
CA VAL A 216 12.39 0.87 8.94
C VAL A 216 11.14 1.73 8.84
N PHE A 217 9.95 1.13 8.88
CA PHE A 217 8.71 1.88 9.08
C PHE A 217 7.93 1.34 10.28
N THR A 218 8.00 0.05 10.60
CA THR A 218 7.42 -0.44 11.86
C THR A 218 8.35 -0.18 13.04
N HIS A 219 7.77 -0.06 14.24
CA HIS A 219 8.55 0.02 15.46
C HIS A 219 9.34 -1.29 15.69
N HIS A 220 10.36 -1.29 16.55
CA HIS A 220 11.25 -2.45 16.70
C HIS A 220 10.58 -3.67 17.36
N ASP A 221 9.48 -3.46 18.07
CA ASP A 221 8.73 -4.48 18.83
C ASP A 221 7.41 -4.88 18.16
N SER A 222 6.92 -4.14 17.18
CA SER A 222 5.68 -4.43 16.45
C SER A 222 5.91 -4.65 14.95
N PHE A 223 5.02 -5.42 14.34
CA PHE A 223 4.87 -5.57 12.90
C PHE A 223 3.90 -4.57 12.28
N LEU A 224 3.25 -3.74 13.10
CA LEU A 224 2.33 -2.70 12.67
C LEU A 224 3.00 -1.31 12.73
N HIS A 225 2.62 -0.46 11.78
CA HIS A 225 2.73 0.99 11.90
C HIS A 225 1.38 1.57 11.51
N MET A 226 0.74 2.31 12.43
CA MET A 226 -0.63 2.79 12.25
C MET A 226 -0.75 4.28 12.56
N HIS A 227 -1.50 4.99 11.73
CA HIS A 227 -1.94 6.36 11.99
C HIS A 227 -3.47 6.38 12.04
N LEU A 228 -4.02 7.17 12.95
CA LEU A 228 -5.46 7.35 13.13
C LEU A 228 -5.87 8.75 12.66
N ILE A 229 -7.03 8.85 12.00
CA ILE A 229 -7.72 10.12 11.70
C ILE A 229 -9.19 10.02 12.11
N THR A 230 -9.71 11.05 12.78
CA THR A 230 -11.15 11.12 13.12
C THR A 230 -11.98 11.43 11.86
N LYS A 231 -13.24 10.98 11.82
CA LYS A 231 -14.12 11.18 10.65
C LYS A 231 -14.41 12.65 10.32
N ASP A 232 -14.37 13.51 11.32
CA ASP A 232 -14.49 14.96 11.15
C ASP A 232 -13.18 15.63 10.74
N GLU A 233 -12.11 14.84 10.56
CA GLU A 233 -10.76 15.27 10.18
C GLU A 233 -10.14 16.27 11.17
N SER A 234 -10.64 16.35 12.40
CA SER A 234 -10.17 17.32 13.40
C SER A 234 -8.95 16.85 14.18
N LYS A 235 -8.69 15.53 14.24
CA LYS A 235 -7.54 14.94 14.92
C LYS A 235 -6.90 13.84 14.09
N MET A 236 -5.57 13.85 14.01
CA MET A 236 -4.78 12.86 13.29
C MET A 236 -3.39 12.71 13.91
N GLY A 237 -2.88 11.48 14.00
CA GLY A 237 -1.51 11.23 14.45
C GLY A 237 -1.12 9.76 14.41
N HIS A 238 0.10 9.47 14.84
CA HIS A 238 0.56 8.11 15.05
C HIS A 238 -0.26 7.45 16.16
N LEU A 239 -0.70 6.20 15.98
CA LEU A 239 -1.53 5.48 16.94
C LEU A 239 -0.66 4.66 17.91
N ASP A 240 -0.61 5.06 19.17
CA ASP A 240 0.13 4.35 20.23
C ASP A 240 -0.71 3.28 20.91
N ALA A 241 -1.97 3.61 21.23
CA ALA A 241 -2.88 2.73 21.96
C ALA A 241 -4.31 2.87 21.44
N LEU A 242 -5.06 1.77 21.55
CA LEU A 242 -6.42 1.66 21.03
C LEU A 242 -7.28 0.83 21.99
N GLU A 243 -8.51 1.28 22.19
CA GLU A 243 -9.63 0.50 22.70
C GLU A 243 -10.80 0.65 21.72
N ILE A 244 -11.11 -0.44 21.01
CA ILE A 244 -12.18 -0.47 20.00
C ILE A 244 -13.55 -0.55 20.67
N ASP A 245 -14.47 0.35 20.29
CA ASP A 245 -15.90 0.16 20.58
C ASP A 245 -16.44 -0.86 19.55
N LYS A 246 -16.50 -0.43 18.28
CA LYS A 246 -16.94 -1.23 17.16
C LYS A 246 -16.25 -0.78 15.86
N MET A 247 -15.45 -1.66 15.28
CA MET A 247 -14.76 -1.42 14.00
C MET A 247 -14.80 -2.64 13.10
N LYS A 248 -14.65 -2.40 11.81
CA LYS A 248 -14.40 -3.44 10.80
C LYS A 248 -12.96 -3.35 10.33
N LEU A 249 -12.33 -4.50 10.10
CA LEU A 249 -11.03 -4.62 9.46
C LEU A 249 -11.22 -4.75 7.94
N TYR A 250 -10.34 -4.08 7.20
CA TYR A 250 -10.25 -4.16 5.76
C TYR A 250 -8.82 -4.55 5.42
N LEU A 251 -8.64 -5.76 4.90
CA LEU A 251 -7.36 -6.24 4.39
C LEU A 251 -7.29 -5.98 2.88
N SER A 252 -6.20 -5.38 2.40
CA SER A 252 -6.01 -5.23 0.95
C SER A 252 -6.00 -6.60 0.31
N LYS A 253 -6.86 -6.81 -0.69
CA LYS A 253 -6.87 -8.10 -1.38
C LYS A 253 -5.59 -8.30 -2.20
N ASN A 254 -5.29 -9.57 -2.39
CA ASN A 254 -4.29 -10.06 -3.32
C ASN A 254 -4.72 -9.87 -4.79
#